data_AF-A0A830QS83-F1
#
_entry.id   AF-A0A830QS83-F1
#
_cell.length_a   1.000
_cell.length_b   1.000
_cell.length_c   1.000
_cell.angle_alpha   90.00
_cell.angle_beta   90.00
_cell.angle_gamma   90.00
#
_symmetry.space_group_name_H-M   'P 1'
#
loop_
_entity.id
_entity.type
_entity.pdbx_description
1 polymer ?
#
loop_
_entity_poly.entity_id
_entity_poly.type
_entity_poly.pdbx_seq_one_letter_code
_entity_poly.pdbx_strand_id
1 'polypeptide(L)' 'MPEQQTEYYGACTSIRVWYEDGREVEFGIVEPPWISMPLDNGTYRVLSDGYKIIIDKKRYFTDLKS' A
#
# COMPACT_ATOMS: atom_id res chain seq x y z
N MET A 1 -7.21 -24.13 -4.50
CA MET A 1 -6.20 -23.71 -3.49
C MET A 1 -5.86 -22.28 -3.84
N PRO A 2 -6.20 -21.30 -2.99
CA PRO A 2 -5.74 -19.93 -3.21
C PRO A 2 -4.22 -19.91 -3.24
N GLU A 3 -3.66 -19.24 -4.25
CA GLU A 3 -2.22 -19.03 -4.37
C GLU A 3 -1.86 -17.72 -3.65
N GLN A 4 -0.68 -17.68 -3.03
CA GLN A 4 -0.17 -16.47 -2.42
C GLN A 4 1.33 -16.31 -2.70
N GLN A 5 1.75 -15.05 -2.83
CA GLN A 5 3.15 -14.69 -3.02
C GLN A 5 3.49 -13.48 -2.16
N THR A 6 4.65 -13.54 -1.49
CA THR A 6 5.21 -12.41 -0.74
C THR A 6 6.33 -11.76 -1.53
N GLU A 7 6.28 -10.44 -1.68
CA GLU A 7 7.27 -9.62 -2.36
C GLU A 7 7.76 -8.48 -1.44
N TYR A 8 9.00 -8.04 -1.64
CA TYR A 8 9.64 -7.03 -0.79
C TYR A 8 10.06 -5.82 -1.63
N TYR A 9 9.40 -4.69 -1.40
CA TYR A 9 9.63 -3.42 -2.10
C TYR A 9 10.07 -2.33 -1.13
N GLY A 10 11.37 -2.25 -0.87
CA GLY A 10 11.92 -1.29 0.08
C GLY A 10 11.29 -1.46 1.47
N ALA A 11 10.53 -0.46 1.93
CA ALA A 11 9.83 -0.48 3.21
C ALA A 11 8.46 -1.21 3.18
N CYS A 12 8.00 -1.66 2.01
CA CYS A 12 6.72 -2.34 1.83
C CYS A 12 6.91 -3.85 1.69
N THR A 13 6.21 -4.62 2.50
CA THR A 13 5.99 -6.04 2.27
C THR A 13 4.66 -6.19 1.54
N SER A 14 4.70 -6.68 0.31
CA SER A 14 3.51 -6.93 -0.51
C SER A 14 3.12 -8.40 -0.42
N ILE A 15 1.85 -8.67 -0.19
CA ILE A 15 1.26 -10.01 -0.23
C ILE A 15 0.22 -10.03 -1.33
N ARG A 16 0.48 -10.78 -2.40
CA ARG A 16 -0.46 -11.02 -3.49
C ARG A 16 -1.23 -12.29 -3.20
N VAL A 17 -2.54 -12.25 -3.39
CA VAL A 17 -3.46 -13.38 -3.19
C VAL A 17 -4.33 -13.55 -4.42
N TRP A 18 -4.37 -14.76 -4.97
CA TRP A 18 -5.25 -15.15 -6.06
C TRP A 18 -6.37 -16.05 -5.52
N TYR A 19 -7.60 -15.53 -5.56
CA TYR A 19 -8.80 -16.25 -5.12
C TYR A 19 -9.30 -17.21 -6.19
N GLU A 20 -10.11 -18.19 -5.79
CA GLU A 20 -10.59 -19.25 -6.69
C GLU A 20 -11.47 -18.74 -7.84
N ASP A 21 -12.03 -17.54 -7.72
CA ASP A 21 -12.79 -16.89 -8.78
C ASP A 21 -11.94 -16.01 -9.71
N GLY A 22 -10.62 -16.13 -9.61
CA GLY A 22 -9.66 -15.43 -10.46
C GLY A 22 -9.37 -13.99 -10.05
N ARG A 23 -10.00 -13.47 -8.99
CA ARG A 23 -9.66 -12.15 -8.46
C ARG A 23 -8.29 -12.17 -7.80
N GLU A 24 -7.49 -11.17 -8.14
CA GLU A 24 -6.22 -10.88 -7.49
C GLU A 24 -6.39 -9.68 -6.55
N VAL A 25 -5.83 -9.81 -5.34
CA VAL A 25 -5.74 -8.71 -4.37
C VAL A 25 -4.31 -8.61 -3.87
N GLU A 26 -3.79 -7.39 -3.85
CA GLU A 26 -2.50 -7.06 -3.27
C GLU A 26 -2.68 -6.34 -1.93
N PHE A 27 -1.99 -6.82 -0.89
CA PHE A 27 -1.92 -6.20 0.42
C PHE A 27 -0.52 -5.63 0.66
N GLY A 28 -0.40 -4.30 0.68
CA GLY A 28 0.83 -3.62 1.10
C GLY A 28 0.87 -3.39 2.60
N ILE A 29 1.85 -3.98 3.29
CA ILE A 29 2.10 -3.80 4.72
C ILE A 29 3.34 -2.95 4.89
N VAL A 30 3.18 -1.80 5.55
CA VAL A 30 4.23 -0.80 5.73
C VAL A 30 4.23 -0.27 7.17
N GLU A 31 5.39 0.20 7.60
CA GLU A 31 5.52 1.00 8.83
C GLU A 31 5.15 2.47 8.56
N PRO A 32 4.73 3.24 9.58
CA PRO A 32 4.37 4.66 9.42
C PRO A 32 5.36 5.53 8.64
N PRO A 33 6.69 5.31 8.71
CA PRO A 33 7.64 6.09 7.93
C PRO A 33 7.46 6.02 6.40
N TRP A 34 6.70 5.06 5.88
CA TRP A 34 6.40 4.95 4.44
C TRP A 34 5.77 6.23 3.88
N ILE A 35 4.96 6.95 4.67
CA ILE A 35 4.32 8.19 4.25
C ILE A 35 5.05 9.46 4.74
N SER A 36 6.33 9.32 5.14
CA SER A 36 7.13 10.46 5.59
C SER A 36 7.37 11.43 4.45
N MET A 37 7.34 12.73 4.76
CA MET A 37 7.68 13.78 3.80
C MET A 37 9.18 14.09 3.84
N PRO A 38 9.83 14.30 2.67
CA PRO A 38 9.28 14.11 1.32
C PRO A 38 9.06 12.62 1.01
N LEU A 39 7.97 12.32 0.28
CA LEU A 39 7.69 10.96 -0.16
C LEU A 39 8.83 10.44 -1.04
N ASP A 40 9.18 9.17 -0.89
CA ASP A 40 10.04 8.51 -1.88
C ASP A 40 9.30 8.35 -3.22
N ASN A 41 10.06 8.19 -4.30
CA ASN A 41 9.49 8.12 -5.66
C ASN A 41 8.47 6.99 -5.83
N GLY A 42 8.65 5.86 -5.16
CA GLY A 42 7.73 4.72 -5.23
C GLY A 42 6.41 5.04 -4.54
N THR A 43 6.48 5.52 -3.30
CA THR A 43 5.30 5.93 -2.54
C THR A 43 4.54 7.06 -3.21
N TYR A 44 5.24 8.08 -3.72
CA TYR A 44 4.63 9.18 -4.47
C TYR A 44 3.80 8.66 -5.64
N ARG A 45 4.34 7.72 -6.43
CA ARG A 45 3.64 7.16 -7.58
C ARG A 45 2.37 6.42 -7.16
N VAL A 46 2.46 5.56 -6.15
CA VAL A 46 1.30 4.80 -5.62
C VAL A 46 0.19 5.74 -5.18
N LEU A 47 0.51 6.79 -4.44
CA LEU A 47 -0.49 7.74 -3.94
C LEU A 47 -1.04 8.65 -5.05
N SER A 48 -0.25 8.94 -6.08
CA SER A 48 -0.67 9.74 -7.24
C SER A 48 -1.61 8.99 -8.19
N ASP A 49 -1.54 7.66 -8.24
CA ASP A 49 -2.46 6.82 -9.02
C ASP A 49 -3.88 6.79 -8.41
N GLY A 50 -4.05 7.38 -7.22
CA GLY A 50 -5.32 7.58 -6.53
C GLY A 50 -5.56 6.53 -5.44
N TYR A 51 -6.20 6.96 -4.34
CA TYR A 51 -6.50 6.10 -3.21
C TYR A 51 -7.74 6.55 -2.45
N LYS A 52 -8.27 5.67 -1.61
CA LYS A 52 -9.36 5.98 -0.68
C LYS A 52 -8.99 5.52 0.72
N ILE A 53 -9.06 6.45 1.67
CA ILE A 53 -8.84 6.15 3.08
C ILE A 53 -10.13 5.53 3.65
N ILE A 54 -10.05 4.28 4.08
CA ILE A 54 -11.15 3.61 4.80
C ILE A 54 -11.12 4.01 6.28
N ILE A 55 -9.93 4.07 6.88
CA ILE A 55 -9.73 4.45 8.28
C ILE A 55 -8.34 5.05 8.48
N ASP A 56 -8.26 6.16 9.22
CA ASP A 56 -7.00 6.77 9.66
C ASP A 56 -7.08 7.16 11.14
N LYS A 57 -6.72 6.22 12.01
CA LYS A 57 -6.83 6.40 13.47
C LYS A 57 -5.85 7.43 14.01
N LYS A 58 -4.70 7.61 13.35
CA LYS A 58 -3.58 8.45 13.82
C LYS A 58 -3.40 9.72 12.99
N ARG A 59 -4.27 9.96 12.00
CA ARG A 59 -4.26 11.14 11.12
C ARG A 59 -3.01 11.26 10.27
N TYR A 60 -2.38 10.13 9.91
CA TYR A 60 -1.16 10.11 9.10
C TYR A 60 -1.32 10.71 7.70
N PHE A 61 -2.53 10.70 7.14
CA PHE A 61 -2.78 11.19 5.78
C PHE A 61 -3.27 12.65 5.73
N THR A 62 -3.26 13.37 6.85
CA THR A 62 -3.81 14.74 6.90
C THR A 62 -2.99 15.77 6.15
N ASP A 63 -1.67 15.59 6.08
CA ASP A 63 -0.76 16.51 5.40
C ASP A 63 -0.51 16.13 3.93
N LEU A 64 -1.16 15.06 3.44
CA LEU A 64 -1.11 14.72 2.02
C LEU A 64 -2.01 15.67 1.24
N LYS A 65 -1.40 16.53 0.42
CA LYS A 65 -2.13 17.35 -0.55
C LYS A 65 -2.35 16.53 -1.82
N SER A 66 -3.62 16.35 -2.19
CA SER A 66 -4.08 15.80 -3.47
C SER A 66 -3.92 16.80 -4.60
#